data_AF-A0A6A5WQ02-F1
#
_entry.id   AF-A0A6A5WQ02-F1
#
_cell.length_a   1.000
_cell.length_b   1.000
_cell.length_c   1.000
_cell.angle_alpha   90.00
_cell.angle_beta   90.00
_cell.angle_gamma   90.00
#
_symmetry.space_group_name_H-M   'P 1'
#
loop_
_entity.id
_entity.type
_entity.pdbx_description
1 polymer ?
#
loop_
_entity_poly.entity_id
_entity_poly.type
_entity_poly.pdbx_seq_one_letter_code
_entity_poly.pdbx_strand_id
1 'polypeptide(L)' 'EDAFLMLFWEKVKAVATVKHNIGIPNVSMVEEAFNDYFTGHVIQDKDGNSLPPRAKRDSSSIQSKFARSLTDLAK' A
#
# COMPACT_ATOMS: atom_id res chain seq x y z
N GLU A 1 7.68 35.76 -11.49
CA GLU A 1 6.99 34.80 -12.37
C GLU A 1 7.93 33.68 -12.81
N ASP A 2 9.11 34.01 -13.33
CA ASP A 2 10.13 33.04 -13.76
C ASP A 2 10.60 32.05 -12.69
N ALA A 3 10.80 32.50 -11.45
CA ALA A 3 11.20 31.61 -10.35
C ALA A 3 10.14 30.53 -10.05
N PHE A 4 8.86 30.89 -10.17
CA PHE A 4 7.76 29.93 -10.01
C PHE A 4 7.72 28.93 -11.16
N LEU A 5 7.91 29.40 -12.39
CA LEU A 5 7.96 28.55 -13.57
C LEU A 5 9.15 27.56 -13.51
N MET A 6 10.33 28.00 -13.05
CA MET A 6 11.46 27.09 -12.86
C MET A 6 11.16 26.01 -11.82
N LEU A 7 10.64 26.37 -10.65
CA LEU A 7 10.26 25.41 -9.60
C LEU A 7 9.20 24.42 -10.09
N PHE A 8 8.23 24.90 -10.87
CA PHE A 8 7.21 24.04 -11.47
C PHE A 8 7.83 23.01 -12.41
N TRP A 9 8.73 23.43 -13.30
CA TRP A 9 9.40 22.52 -14.24
C TRP A 9 10.36 21.55 -13.54
N GLU A 10 11.04 21.97 -12.48
CA GLU A 10 11.85 21.07 -11.64
C GLU A 10 11.00 19.99 -10.99
N LYS A 11 9.83 20.35 -10.45
CA LYS A 11 8.88 19.39 -9.88
C LYS A 11 8.37 18.41 -10.93
N VAL A 12 8.01 18.88 -12.12
CA VAL A 12 7.57 18.00 -13.24
C VAL A 12 8.68 17.03 -13.64
N LYS A 13 9.91 17.51 -13.78
CA LYS A 13 11.07 16.65 -14.09
C LYS A 13 11.30 15.62 -12.99
N ALA A 14 11.26 16.00 -11.72
CA ALA A 14 11.43 15.09 -10.60
C ALA A 14 10.36 13.99 -10.58
N VAL A 15 9.10 14.32 -10.87
CA VAL A 15 8.02 13.32 -10.96
C VAL A 15 8.18 12.42 -12.18
N ALA A 16 8.61 12.96 -13.32
CA ALA A 16 8.80 12.19 -14.55
C ALA A 16 10.03 11.26 -14.51
N THR A 17 11.07 11.61 -13.74
CA THR A 17 12.26 10.76 -13.54
C THR A 17 12.07 9.69 -12.48
N VAL A 18 11.09 9.86 -11.58
CA VAL A 18 10.64 8.77 -10.72
C VAL A 18 9.96 7.74 -11.62
N LYS A 19 10.76 6.73 -12.01
CA LYS A 19 10.32 5.55 -12.74
C LYS A 19 9.01 5.07 -12.09
N HIS A 20 7.89 5.20 -12.79
CA HIS A 20 6.56 4.86 -12.28
C HIS A 20 6.50 3.38 -11.94
N ASN A 21 6.93 3.04 -10.73
CA ASN A 21 6.66 1.77 -10.10
C ASN A 21 5.56 1.95 -9.03
N ILE A 22 4.68 2.93 -9.21
CA ILE A 22 3.35 2.94 -8.57
C ILE A 22 2.51 1.89 -9.31
N GLY A 23 3.01 0.64 -9.30
CA GLY A 23 2.24 -0.52 -9.64
C GLY A 23 1.37 -0.88 -8.46
N ILE A 24 0.22 -1.49 -8.73
CA ILE A 24 -0.53 -2.17 -7.68
C ILE A 24 0.42 -3.20 -7.05
N PRO A 25 0.63 -3.18 -5.73
CA PRO A 25 1.53 -4.15 -5.08
C PRO A 25 1.01 -5.56 -5.37
N ASN A 26 1.90 -6.48 -5.70
CA ASN A 26 1.50 -7.86 -5.92
C ASN A 26 1.09 -8.52 -4.59
N VAL A 27 0.42 -9.67 -4.68
CA VAL A 27 -0.10 -10.40 -3.52
C VAL A 27 1.01 -10.72 -2.51
N SER A 28 2.21 -11.09 -2.99
CA SER A 28 3.36 -11.42 -2.14
C SER A 28 3.84 -10.22 -1.33
N MET A 29 3.93 -9.04 -1.95
CA MET A 29 4.34 -7.81 -1.26
C MET A 29 3.35 -7.42 -0.17
N VAL A 30 2.05 -7.61 -0.41
CA VAL A 30 1.01 -7.32 0.59
C VAL A 30 1.00 -8.36 1.71
N GLU A 31 1.21 -9.63 1.39
CA GLU A 31 1.35 -10.69 2.39
C GLU A 31 2.53 -10.44 3.32
N GLU A 32 3.71 -10.16 2.78
CA GLU A 32 4.93 -9.89 3.54
C GLU A 32 4.73 -8.70 4.47
N ALA A 33 4.30 -7.56 3.93
CA ALA A 33 4.04 -6.36 4.73
C ALA A 33 2.95 -6.57 5.80
N PHE A 34 1.89 -7.33 5.49
CA PHE A 34 0.85 -7.63 6.46
C PHE A 34 1.39 -8.48 7.61
N ASN A 35 2.13 -9.53 7.28
CA ASN A 35 2.66 -10.45 8.26
C ASN A 35 3.71 -9.77 9.14
N ASP A 36 4.59 -8.96 8.57
CA ASP A 36 5.59 -8.21 9.32
C ASP A 36 4.96 -7.22 10.30
N TYR A 37 3.92 -6.50 9.87
CA TYR A 37 3.28 -5.49 10.70
C TYR A 37 2.38 -6.07 11.80
N PHE A 38 1.61 -7.11 11.51
CA PHE A 38 0.58 -7.60 12.43
C PHE A 38 0.97 -8.84 13.23
N THR A 39 1.94 -9.63 12.76
CA THR A 39 2.36 -10.85 13.47
C THR A 39 3.27 -10.46 14.62
N GLY A 40 2.95 -10.93 15.84
CA GLY A 40 3.75 -10.64 17.05
C GLY A 40 3.63 -9.22 17.60
N HIS A 41 2.90 -8.32 16.92
CA HIS A 41 2.70 -6.95 17.36
C HIS A 41 1.33 -6.77 18.04
N VAL A 42 1.32 -6.11 19.19
CA VAL A 42 0.10 -5.66 19.87
C VAL A 42 -0.31 -4.33 19.27
N ILE A 43 -1.52 -4.28 18.72
CA ILE A 43 -2.10 -3.11 18.06
C ILE A 43 -3.21 -2.55 18.95
N GLN A 44 -3.38 -1.23 19.01
CA GLN A 44 -4.50 -0.63 19.72
C GLN A 44 -5.70 -0.42 18.79
N ASP A 45 -6.90 -0.65 19.31
CA ASP A 45 -8.12 -0.24 18.64
C ASP A 45 -8.37 1.28 18.78
N LYS A 46 -9.50 1.73 18.25
CA LYS A 46 -9.89 3.15 18.25
C LYS A 46 -10.17 3.70 19.65
N ASP A 47 -10.45 2.80 20.59
CA ASP A 47 -10.80 3.09 21.98
C ASP A 47 -9.58 2.92 22.90
N GLY A 48 -8.40 2.63 22.33
CA GLY A 48 -7.13 2.47 23.04
C GLY A 48 -6.91 1.07 23.61
N ASN A 49 -7.80 0.11 23.37
CA ASN A 49 -7.63 -1.25 23.88
C ASN A 49 -6.62 -2.02 23.05
N SER A 50 -5.73 -2.74 23.73
CA SER A 50 -4.78 -3.64 23.09
C SER A 50 -5.50 -4.85 22.50
N LEU A 51 -5.36 -5.02 21.19
CA LEU A 51 -5.78 -6.20 20.44
C LEU A 51 -4.70 -7.28 20.50
N PRO A 52 -5.09 -8.57 20.57
CA PRO A 52 -4.14 -9.65 20.50
C PRO A 52 -3.39 -9.64 19.15
N PRO A 53 -2.11 -10.05 19.12
CA PRO A 53 -1.36 -10.18 17.89
C PRO A 53 -2.09 -11.07 16.88
N ARG A 54 -2.07 -10.68 15.61
CA ARG A 54 -2.76 -11.46 14.57
C ARG A 54 -1.90 -12.64 14.15
N ALA A 55 -2.55 -13.73 13.76
CA ALA A 55 -1.87 -14.85 13.13
C ALA A 55 -1.41 -14.50 11.70
N LYS A 56 -0.33 -15.15 11.27
CA LYS A 56 0.19 -15.04 9.90
C LYS A 56 -0.89 -15.42 8.89
N ARG A 57 -1.02 -14.65 7.81
CA ARG A 57 -1.90 -14.97 6.68
C ARG A 57 -1.12 -15.56 5.52
N ASP A 58 -1.81 -16.42 4.78
CA ASP A 58 -1.30 -17.04 3.57
C ASP A 58 -1.68 -16.24 2.32
N SER A 59 -0.98 -16.51 1.23
CA SER A 59 -1.19 -15.82 -0.05
C SER A 59 -2.63 -16.01 -0.56
N SER A 60 -3.26 -17.16 -0.28
CA SER A 60 -4.63 -17.47 -0.72
C SER A 60 -5.66 -16.54 -0.08
N SER A 61 -5.53 -16.26 1.23
CA SER A 61 -6.38 -15.31 1.95
C SER A 61 -6.23 -13.89 1.38
N ILE A 62 -5.02 -13.47 1.02
CA ILE A 62 -4.75 -12.14 0.44
C ILE A 62 -5.27 -12.08 -1.01
N GLN A 63 -5.03 -13.10 -1.82
CA GLN A 63 -5.45 -13.16 -3.22
C GLN A 63 -6.97 -13.02 -3.39
N SER A 64 -7.76 -13.61 -2.47
CA SER A 64 -9.22 -13.45 -2.45
C SER A 64 -9.70 -11.99 -2.28
N LYS A 65 -8.84 -11.09 -1.78
CA LYS A 65 -9.14 -9.65 -1.60
C LYS A 65 -8.80 -8.85 -2.86
N PHE A 66 -7.78 -9.27 -3.61
CA PHE A 66 -7.43 -8.69 -4.91
C PHE A 66 -8.44 -9.03 -6.00
N ALA A 67 -8.95 -10.26 -6.01
CA ALA A 67 -9.91 -10.71 -7.03
C ALA A 67 -11.22 -9.90 -7.04
N ARG A 68 -11.65 -9.36 -5.89
CA ARG A 68 -12.86 -8.51 -5.80
C ARG A 68 -12.70 -7.15 -6.48
N SER A 69 -11.48 -6.59 -6.48
CA SER A 69 -11.20 -5.26 -7.05
C SER A 69 -11.32 -5.23 -8.57
N LEU A 70 -10.93 -6.31 -9.27
CA LEU A 70 -10.98 -6.37 -10.73
C LEU A 70 -12.40 -6.56 -11.28
N THR A 71 -13.30 -7.18 -10.52
CA THR A 71 -14.70 -7.33 -10.92
C THR A 71 -15.53 -6.06 -10.76
N ASP A 72 -15.19 -5.19 -9.80
CA ASP A 72 -15.89 -3.91 -9.60
C ASP A 72 -15.36 -2.78 -10.52
N LEU A 73 -14.13 -2.88 -11.04
CA LEU A 73 -13.61 -1.94 -12.04
C LEU A 73 -14.13 -2.19 -13.47
N ALA A 74 -14.77 -3.33 -13.71
CA ALA A 74 -15.28 -3.75 -15.01
C ALA A 74 -16.79 -3.49 -15.22
N LYS A 75 -17.42 -2.75 -14.28
CA LYS A 75 -18.81 -2.25 -14.38
C LYS A 75 -18.80 -0.74 -14.48
#